data_AF-A0A8B7JWF0-F1
#
_entry.id   AF-A0A8B7JWF0-F1
#
_cell.length_a   1.000
_cell.length_b   1.000
_cell.length_c   1.000
_cell.angle_alpha   90.00
_cell.angle_beta   90.00
_cell.angle_gamma   90.00
#
_symmetry.space_group_name_H-M   'P 1'
#
loop_
_entity.id
_entity.type
_entity.pdbx_description
1 polymer ?
#
loop_
_entity_poly.entity_id
_entity_poly.type
_entity_poly.pdbx_seq_one_letter_code
_entity_poly.pdbx_strand_id
1 'polypeptide(L)'
;MTPSSPLGFFLRSFSLLILQAVKGTMKRTCKCHGVSGSCTTQTCWLQLPEFREVGTYLKERYHKALKVDLLQGAGNSAASRGAIAETFSSISKKELVHLEDSPDYCLENKTLGLLGTEGRECLKRGKALSKWEKRSCRRLCGDCGLAVEERRAEMVSSCNCKFHWCCAVRCEQCRKRVTKYFCVRKEKRERSGGGGASHKLKRKL
;
A
#
# COMPACT_ATOMS: atom_id res chain seq x y z
N MET A 1 -15.79 18.60 15.80
CA MET A 1 -14.45 19.22 15.59
C MET A 1 -14.66 20.66 15.13
N THR A 2 -14.07 21.64 15.80
CA THR A 2 -14.20 23.05 15.38
C THR A 2 -13.33 23.31 14.14
N PRO A 3 -13.81 24.06 13.14
CA PRO A 3 -13.09 24.32 11.89
C PRO A 3 -11.77 25.09 12.08
N SER A 4 -11.56 25.65 13.27
CA SER A 4 -10.41 26.44 13.68
C SER A 4 -9.38 25.67 14.52
N SER A 5 -9.57 24.36 14.71
CA SER A 5 -8.56 23.48 15.30
C SER A 5 -7.46 23.15 14.29
N PRO A 6 -6.22 22.83 14.72
CA PRO A 6 -5.15 22.45 13.79
C PRO A 6 -5.49 21.21 12.95
N LEU A 7 -6.19 20.24 13.56
CA LEU A 7 -6.77 19.09 12.84
C LEU A 7 -7.83 19.53 11.80
N GLY A 8 -8.62 20.56 12.10
CA GLY A 8 -9.56 21.16 11.16
C GLY A 8 -8.87 21.77 9.93
N PHE A 9 -7.77 22.50 10.13
CA PHE A 9 -6.95 23.04 9.04
C PHE A 9 -6.31 21.92 8.21
N PHE A 10 -5.77 20.91 8.87
CA PHE A 10 -5.21 19.73 8.24
C PHE A 10 -6.22 19.01 7.33
N LEU A 11 -7.41 18.68 7.84
CA LEU A 11 -8.44 17.96 7.09
C LEU A 11 -8.96 18.77 5.89
N ARG A 12 -9.09 20.09 6.05
CA ARG A 12 -9.45 21.00 4.93
C ARG A 12 -8.38 21.00 3.85
N SER A 13 -7.10 21.12 4.23
CA SER A 13 -5.97 21.08 3.30
C SER A 13 -5.90 19.73 2.56
N PHE A 14 -6.05 18.63 3.31
CA PHE A 14 -6.07 17.28 2.76
C PHE A 14 -7.20 17.06 1.74
N SER A 15 -8.43 17.45 2.10
CA SER A 15 -9.59 17.36 1.20
C SER A 15 -9.40 18.19 -0.07
N LEU A 16 -8.88 19.42 0.07
CA LEU A 16 -8.60 20.28 -1.07
C LEU A 16 -7.55 19.66 -1.99
N LEU A 17 -6.48 19.09 -1.44
CA LEU A 17 -5.44 18.43 -2.23
C LEU A 17 -6.00 17.27 -3.04
N ILE A 18 -6.86 16.43 -2.44
CA ILE A 18 -7.48 15.31 -3.16
C ILE A 18 -8.30 15.83 -4.34
N LEU A 19 -9.12 16.87 -4.14
CA LEU A 19 -9.89 17.49 -5.21
C LEU A 19 -8.97 18.06 -6.31
N GLN A 20 -7.85 18.68 -5.93
CA GLN A 20 -6.85 19.18 -6.87
C GLN A 20 -6.11 18.06 -7.61
N ALA A 21 -5.87 16.92 -6.97
CA ALA A 21 -5.27 15.76 -7.62
C ALA A 21 -6.18 15.19 -8.71
N VAL A 22 -7.48 15.09 -8.44
CA VAL A 22 -8.47 14.63 -9.44
C VAL A 22 -8.56 15.62 -10.60
N LYS A 23 -8.70 16.92 -10.30
CA LYS A 23 -8.78 17.97 -11.34
C LYS A 23 -7.49 18.07 -12.15
N GLY A 24 -6.34 17.99 -11.48
CA GLY A 24 -5.02 18.13 -12.11
C GLY A 24 -4.59 16.94 -12.95
N THR A 25 -5.25 15.77 -12.78
CA THR A 25 -4.99 14.56 -13.59
C THR A 25 -6.01 14.35 -14.71
N MET A 26 -6.97 15.28 -14.88
CA MET A 26 -7.91 15.22 -16.01
C MET A 26 -7.18 15.28 -17.35
N LYS A 27 -7.66 14.48 -18.31
CA LYS A 27 -7.08 14.38 -19.65
C LYS A 27 -8.07 14.87 -20.69
N ARG A 28 -7.56 15.59 -21.69
CA ARG A 28 -8.35 15.92 -22.88
C ARG A 28 -8.48 14.67 -23.73
N THR A 29 -9.70 14.16 -23.86
CA THR A 29 -10.03 13.02 -24.72
C THR A 29 -10.81 13.54 -25.91
N CYS A 30 -10.50 13.02 -27.10
CA CYS A 30 -11.16 13.41 -28.33
C CYS A 30 -11.79 12.18 -29.00
N LYS A 31 -12.97 12.36 -29.61
CA LYS A 31 -13.53 11.41 -30.57
C LYS A 31 -13.48 12.01 -31.97
N CYS A 32 -13.06 11.18 -32.91
CA CYS A 32 -12.96 11.53 -34.31
C CYS A 32 -14.26 11.15 -35.03
N HIS A 33 -14.77 12.05 -35.86
CA HIS A 33 -16.05 11.90 -36.55
C HIS A 33 -15.95 12.21 -38.05
N GLY A 34 -14.74 12.21 -38.61
CA GLY A 34 -14.53 12.36 -40.05
C GLY A 34 -14.89 11.09 -40.83
N VAL A 35 -14.98 11.24 -42.15
CA VAL A 35 -15.31 10.14 -43.08
C VAL A 35 -14.38 8.95 -42.85
N SER A 36 -14.94 7.74 -42.79
CA SER A 36 -14.24 6.48 -42.51
C SER A 36 -13.43 6.45 -41.20
N GLY A 37 -13.84 7.23 -40.19
CA GLY A 37 -13.16 7.29 -38.89
C GLY A 37 -11.94 8.22 -38.88
N SER A 38 -11.79 9.08 -39.88
CA SER A 38 -10.73 10.10 -39.89
C SER A 38 -10.94 11.18 -38.81
N CYS A 39 -9.85 11.83 -38.39
CA CYS A 39 -9.86 12.88 -37.35
C CYS A 39 -9.86 14.30 -37.92
N THR A 40 -10.27 14.51 -39.17
CA THR A 40 -10.39 15.84 -39.80
C THR A 40 -11.37 16.74 -39.05
N THR A 41 -12.44 16.15 -38.52
CA THR A 41 -13.31 16.76 -37.51
C THR A 41 -13.29 15.88 -36.26
N GLN A 42 -13.04 16.50 -35.12
CA GLN A 42 -13.05 15.82 -33.83
C GLN A 42 -13.68 16.71 -32.77
N THR A 43 -14.32 16.07 -31.79
CA THR A 43 -14.87 16.74 -30.62
C THR A 43 -14.08 16.27 -29.40
N CYS A 44 -13.63 17.22 -28.58
CA CYS A 44 -12.82 16.93 -27.40
C CYS A 44 -13.50 17.41 -26.12
N TRP A 45 -13.32 16.67 -25.04
CA TRP A 45 -13.77 17.04 -23.69
C TRP A 45 -12.72 16.66 -22.65
N LEU A 46 -12.83 17.25 -21.46
CA LEU A 46 -12.06 16.80 -20.31
C LEU A 46 -12.70 15.55 -19.71
N GLN A 47 -11.90 14.50 -19.57
CA GLN A 47 -12.33 13.23 -19.01
C GLN A 47 -11.45 12.88 -17.79
N LEU A 48 -12.07 12.25 -16.80
CA LEU A 48 -11.33 11.68 -15.68
C LEU A 48 -10.43 10.54 -16.18
N PRO A 49 -9.17 10.46 -15.71
CA PRO A 49 -8.31 9.33 -16.01
C PRO A 49 -8.81 8.07 -15.29
N GLU A 50 -8.21 6.92 -15.58
CA GLU A 50 -8.40 5.75 -14.71
C GLU A 50 -7.96 6.08 -13.28
N PHE A 51 -8.73 5.63 -12.30
CA PHE A 51 -8.45 5.97 -10.91
C PHE A 51 -7.08 5.45 -10.42
N ARG A 52 -6.53 4.43 -11.08
CA ARG A 52 -5.15 3.96 -10.82
C ARG A 52 -4.11 5.05 -11.03
N GLU A 53 -4.32 5.94 -12.00
CA GLU A 53 -3.42 7.07 -12.24
C GLU A 53 -3.51 8.10 -11.12
N VAL A 54 -4.73 8.44 -10.68
CA VAL A 54 -4.96 9.33 -9.53
C VAL A 54 -4.32 8.75 -8.27
N GLY A 55 -4.49 7.45 -8.03
CA GLY A 55 -3.89 6.74 -6.90
C GLY A 55 -2.37 6.74 -6.96
N THR A 56 -1.77 6.57 -8.14
CA THR A 56 -0.31 6.63 -8.32
C THR A 56 0.21 8.03 -8.03
N TYR A 57 -0.46 9.06 -8.56
CA TYR A 57 -0.13 10.46 -8.30
C TYR A 57 -0.19 10.79 -6.80
N LEU A 58 -1.26 10.39 -6.11
CA LEU A 58 -1.39 10.59 -4.66
C LEU A 58 -0.34 9.79 -3.87
N LYS A 59 0.01 8.58 -4.33
CA LYS A 59 1.02 7.74 -3.68
C LYS A 59 2.42 8.36 -3.76
N GLU A 60 2.76 9.01 -4.87
CA GLU A 60 4.00 9.77 -5.00
C GLU A 60 4.05 10.96 -4.04
N ARG A 61 2.94 11.69 -3.90
CA ARG A 61 2.81 12.78 -2.92
C ARG A 61 2.92 12.26 -1.49
N TYR A 62 2.36 11.10 -1.20
CA TYR A 62 2.45 10.46 0.12
C TYR A 62 3.90 10.13 0.48
N HIS A 63 4.69 9.64 -0.48
CA HIS A 63 6.11 9.33 -0.25
C HIS A 63 7.00 10.57 -0.04
N LYS A 64 6.53 11.75 -0.45
CA LYS A 64 7.20 13.03 -0.30
C LYS A 64 6.49 13.95 0.71
N ALA A 65 5.61 13.39 1.55
CA ALA A 65 4.81 14.18 2.46
C ALA A 65 5.69 14.88 3.50
N LEU A 66 5.30 16.09 3.89
CA LEU A 66 6.07 16.92 4.82
C LEU A 66 5.50 16.82 6.23
N LYS A 67 6.38 16.63 7.23
CA LYS A 67 6.01 16.78 8.64
C LYS A 67 5.90 18.26 8.96
N VAL A 68 4.79 18.66 9.58
CA VAL A 68 4.56 20.03 10.05
C VAL A 68 4.42 20.00 11.57
N ASP A 69 5.40 20.56 12.27
CA ASP A 69 5.33 20.72 13.71
C ASP A 69 4.55 22.00 14.05
N LEU A 70 3.45 21.85 14.79
CA LEU A 70 2.54 22.95 15.14
C LEU A 70 2.84 23.58 16.51
N LEU A 71 4.03 23.36 17.06
CA LEU A 71 4.48 24.00 18.30
C LEU A 71 5.12 25.35 17.89
N GLN A 72 4.54 26.50 18.19
CA GLN A 72 4.48 27.06 19.54
C GLN A 72 3.38 28.13 19.63
N GLY A 73 2.35 27.88 20.44
CA GLY A 73 1.24 28.81 20.63
C GLY A 73 0.02 28.14 21.24
N ALA A 74 0.23 27.45 22.36
CA ALA A 74 -0.81 26.79 23.15
C ALA A 74 -1.84 27.82 23.64
N GLY A 75 -2.89 28.02 22.85
CA GLY A 75 -4.03 28.83 23.20
C GLY A 75 -5.01 28.91 22.02
N ASN A 76 -6.31 28.89 22.31
CA ASN A 76 -7.39 29.15 21.35
C ASN A 76 -7.46 30.63 20.94
N SER A 77 -6.32 31.32 20.92
CA SER A 77 -6.19 32.74 20.64
C SER A 77 -6.22 32.98 19.13
N ALA A 78 -6.75 34.13 18.71
CA ALA A 78 -6.79 34.51 17.29
C ALA A 78 -5.38 34.55 16.65
N ALA A 79 -4.35 34.94 17.42
CA ALA A 79 -2.95 34.96 16.98
C ALA A 79 -2.39 33.57 16.63
N SER A 80 -2.71 32.55 17.43
CA SER A 80 -2.28 31.16 17.19
C SER A 80 -2.94 30.58 15.91
N ARG A 81 -4.21 30.92 15.67
CA ARG A 81 -4.92 30.55 14.43
C ARG A 81 -4.30 31.18 13.19
N GLY A 82 -3.81 32.41 13.29
CA GLY A 82 -3.11 33.11 12.21
C GLY A 82 -1.80 32.42 11.83
N ALA A 83 -0.96 32.11 12.82
CA ALA A 83 0.33 31.46 12.58
C ALA A 83 0.19 30.04 11.97
N ILE A 84 -0.82 29.28 12.40
CA ILE A 84 -1.14 27.97 11.80
C ILE A 84 -1.54 28.16 10.34
N ALA A 85 -2.47 29.08 10.05
CA ALA A 85 -2.91 29.34 8.69
C ALA A 85 -1.75 29.79 7.77
N GLU A 86 -0.84 30.62 8.29
CA GLU A 86 0.36 31.07 7.58
C GLU A 86 1.29 29.90 7.24
N THR A 87 1.55 29.01 8.21
CA THR A 87 2.36 27.79 8.00
C THR A 87 1.75 26.88 6.93
N PHE A 88 0.43 26.69 6.91
CA PHE A 88 -0.22 25.91 5.85
C PHE A 88 -0.28 26.63 4.50
N SER A 89 -0.22 27.97 4.50
CA SER A 89 -0.23 28.78 3.28
C SER A 89 1.12 28.81 2.56
N SER A 90 2.23 28.65 3.30
CA SER A 90 3.58 28.57 2.73
C SER A 90 3.86 27.22 2.06
N ILE A 91 3.09 26.18 2.41
CA ILE A 91 3.17 24.85 1.81
C ILE A 91 2.39 24.81 0.50
N SER A 92 2.96 24.15 -0.50
CA SER A 92 2.30 23.99 -1.79
C SER A 92 0.98 23.24 -1.64
N LYS A 93 -0.10 23.75 -2.24
CA LYS A 93 -1.42 23.09 -2.27
C LYS A 93 -1.42 21.71 -2.96
N LYS A 94 -0.29 21.31 -3.55
CA LYS A 94 -0.07 20.01 -4.20
C LYS A 94 0.67 19.00 -3.31
N GLU A 95 1.11 19.40 -2.11
CA GLU A 95 1.90 18.56 -1.20
C GLU A 95 1.05 18.00 -0.06
N LEU A 96 1.25 16.71 0.22
CA LEU A 96 0.66 16.09 1.40
C LEU A 96 1.49 16.45 2.62
N VAL A 97 0.80 16.66 3.74
CA VAL A 97 1.43 16.98 5.01
C VAL A 97 0.99 15.96 6.06
N HIS A 98 1.75 15.83 7.14
CA HIS A 98 1.35 15.07 8.33
C HIS A 98 1.81 15.81 9.59
N LEU A 99 1.08 15.65 10.69
CA LEU A 99 1.37 16.32 11.96
C LEU A 99 2.13 15.43 12.92
N GLU A 100 1.81 14.14 12.90
CA GLU A 100 2.38 13.15 13.81
C GLU A 100 3.19 12.12 13.03
N ASP A 101 4.17 11.51 13.70
CA ASP A 101 4.93 10.41 13.12
C ASP A 101 4.05 9.17 12.98
N SER A 102 4.33 8.37 11.96
CA SER A 102 3.63 7.10 11.79
C SER A 102 4.01 6.11 12.89
N PRO A 103 3.05 5.35 13.45
CA PRO A 103 3.35 4.30 14.41
C PRO A 103 4.10 3.13 13.75
N ASP A 104 4.62 2.21 14.57
CA ASP A 104 5.13 0.95 14.08
C ASP A 104 3.98 0.02 13.62
N TYR A 105 3.87 -0.18 12.31
CA TYR A 105 2.87 -1.04 11.69
C TYR A 105 3.17 -2.54 11.78
N CYS A 106 4.34 -2.94 12.28
CA CYS A 106 4.68 -4.34 12.48
C CYS A 106 3.82 -4.97 13.59
N LEU A 107 3.55 -4.22 14.65
CA LEU A 107 2.86 -4.69 15.84
C LEU A 107 1.34 -4.51 15.74
N GLU A 108 0.61 -5.45 16.33
CA GLU A 108 -0.83 -5.33 16.51
C GLU A 108 -1.11 -4.30 17.61
N ASN A 109 -1.97 -3.33 17.32
CA ASN A 109 -2.48 -2.37 18.28
C ASN A 109 -3.97 -2.12 18.00
N LYS A 110 -4.83 -2.80 18.77
CA LYS A 110 -6.29 -2.73 18.61
C LYS A 110 -6.87 -1.35 18.87
N THR A 111 -6.26 -0.53 19.73
CA THR A 111 -6.78 0.82 20.03
C THR A 111 -6.57 1.78 18.86
N LEU A 112 -5.47 1.59 18.12
CA LEU A 112 -5.18 2.33 16.88
C LEU A 112 -5.72 1.64 15.62
N GLY A 113 -6.39 0.49 15.75
CA GLY A 113 -6.90 -0.31 14.63
C GLY A 113 -5.80 -0.97 13.79
N LEU A 114 -4.60 -1.14 14.33
CA LEU A 114 -3.47 -1.79 13.65
C LEU A 114 -3.52 -3.30 13.88
N LEU A 115 -3.54 -4.09 12.81
CA LEU A 115 -3.56 -5.56 12.87
C LEU A 115 -2.15 -6.20 12.90
N GLY A 116 -1.10 -5.39 12.72
CA GLY A 116 0.27 -5.88 12.56
C GLY A 116 0.55 -6.49 11.18
N THR A 117 1.75 -7.08 11.02
CA THR A 117 2.17 -7.72 9.77
C THR A 117 2.11 -9.25 9.77
N GLU A 118 1.80 -9.87 10.90
CA GLU A 118 1.62 -11.31 11.01
C GLU A 118 0.48 -11.81 10.10
N GLY A 119 0.67 -12.96 9.47
CA GLY A 119 -0.31 -13.57 8.56
C GLY A 119 -0.40 -12.91 7.17
N ARG A 120 0.32 -11.82 6.91
CA ARG A 120 0.29 -11.16 5.59
C ARG A 120 1.02 -11.94 4.51
N GLU A 121 0.45 -11.99 3.31
CA GLU A 121 1.11 -12.52 2.12
C GLU A 121 2.24 -11.59 1.66
N CYS A 122 3.38 -12.16 1.30
CA CYS A 122 4.52 -11.45 0.73
C CYS A 122 5.00 -12.13 -0.57
N LEU A 123 5.70 -11.38 -1.40
CA LEU A 123 6.19 -11.81 -2.71
C LEU A 123 7.71 -11.95 -2.69
N LYS A 124 8.20 -13.17 -2.95
CA LYS A 124 9.65 -13.47 -2.98
C LYS A 124 10.14 -13.91 -4.36
N ARG A 125 9.33 -14.68 -5.09
CA ARG A 125 9.68 -15.28 -6.38
C ARG A 125 8.63 -14.93 -7.43
N GLY A 126 9.08 -14.56 -8.62
CA GLY A 126 8.21 -14.26 -9.76
C GLY A 126 8.97 -13.49 -10.85
N LYS A 127 8.76 -13.86 -12.11
CA LYS A 127 9.43 -13.25 -13.26
C LYS A 127 8.95 -11.81 -13.50
N ALA A 128 7.67 -11.54 -13.27
CA ALA A 128 7.02 -10.24 -13.49
C ALA A 128 7.01 -9.31 -12.27
N LEU A 129 7.80 -9.58 -11.23
CA LEU A 129 7.82 -8.78 -10.00
C LEU A 129 8.84 -7.64 -10.06
N SER A 130 8.42 -6.45 -9.64
CA SER A 130 9.30 -5.30 -9.44
C SER A 130 10.31 -5.54 -8.29
N LYS A 131 11.36 -4.71 -8.23
CA LYS A 131 12.36 -4.76 -7.14
C LYS A 131 11.72 -4.53 -5.77
N TRP A 132 10.72 -3.64 -5.69
CA TRP A 132 9.98 -3.35 -4.48
C TRP A 132 9.16 -4.56 -4.01
N GLU A 133 8.45 -5.22 -4.93
CA GLU A 133 7.66 -6.41 -4.63
C GLU A 133 8.53 -7.58 -4.20
N LYS A 134 9.67 -7.82 -4.85
CA LYS A 134 10.63 -8.88 -4.46
C LYS A 134 11.18 -8.69 -3.05
N ARG A 135 11.26 -7.45 -2.56
CA ARG A 135 11.72 -7.12 -1.19
C ARG A 135 10.58 -7.17 -0.17
N SER A 136 9.34 -7.42 -0.58
CA SER A 136 8.18 -7.38 0.32
C SER A 136 8.31 -8.35 1.50
N CYS A 137 8.81 -9.57 1.31
CA CYS A 137 9.00 -10.51 2.43
C CYS A 137 10.04 -10.02 3.46
N ARG A 138 11.09 -9.34 3.01
CA ARG A 138 12.04 -8.69 3.92
C ARG A 138 11.35 -7.56 4.68
N ARG A 139 10.64 -6.67 3.98
CA ARG A 139 10.01 -5.48 4.58
C ARG A 139 8.83 -5.80 5.50
N LEU A 140 8.00 -6.77 5.14
CA LEU A 140 6.79 -7.13 5.89
C LEU A 140 7.08 -8.12 7.02
N CYS A 141 7.97 -9.08 6.79
CA CYS A 141 8.27 -10.12 7.78
C CYS A 141 9.62 -9.87 8.46
N GLY A 142 10.70 -9.85 7.69
CA GLY A 142 12.07 -9.85 8.22
C GLY A 142 12.41 -8.62 9.08
N ASP A 143 12.18 -7.42 8.55
CA ASP A 143 12.43 -6.14 9.24
C ASP A 143 11.49 -5.98 10.47
N CYS A 144 10.34 -6.68 10.49
CA CYS A 144 9.43 -6.79 11.63
C CYS A 144 9.76 -7.95 12.59
N GLY A 145 10.87 -8.66 12.40
CA GLY A 145 11.30 -9.78 13.25
C GLY A 145 10.55 -11.11 13.02
N LEU A 146 9.61 -11.16 12.07
CA LEU A 146 8.84 -12.35 11.70
C LEU A 146 9.62 -13.27 10.75
N ALA A 147 9.27 -14.55 10.73
CA ALA A 147 9.76 -15.52 9.76
C ALA A 147 8.86 -15.53 8.50
N VAL A 148 9.42 -16.04 7.39
CA VAL A 148 8.67 -16.26 6.14
C VAL A 148 8.35 -17.74 6.04
N GLU A 149 7.07 -18.08 6.02
CA GLU A 149 6.56 -19.42 5.80
C GLU A 149 6.16 -19.60 4.33
N GLU A 150 6.51 -20.74 3.75
CA GLU A 150 6.09 -21.13 2.40
C GLU A 150 4.84 -22.02 2.46
N ARG A 151 3.75 -21.63 1.78
CA ARG A 151 2.52 -22.42 1.67
C ARG A 151 2.24 -22.75 0.21
N ARG A 152 2.00 -24.03 -0.09
CA ARG A 152 1.53 -24.47 -1.41
C ARG A 152 0.02 -24.25 -1.49
N ALA A 153 -0.43 -23.47 -2.45
CA ALA A 153 -1.84 -23.23 -2.73
C ALA A 153 -2.19 -23.76 -4.12
N GLU A 154 -3.42 -24.26 -4.28
CA GLU A 154 -3.98 -24.56 -5.60
C GLU A 154 -4.71 -23.32 -6.11
N MET A 155 -4.31 -22.83 -7.27
CA MET A 155 -4.97 -21.71 -7.96
C MET A 155 -5.71 -22.27 -9.16
N VAL A 156 -7.01 -22.02 -9.20
CA VAL A 156 -7.85 -22.35 -10.36
C VAL A 156 -7.92 -21.12 -11.26
N SER A 157 -7.63 -21.28 -12.54
CA SER A 157 -7.67 -20.20 -13.53
C SER A 157 -8.26 -20.71 -14.84
N SER A 158 -9.02 -19.87 -15.53
CA SER A 158 -9.46 -20.15 -16.89
C SER A 158 -8.26 -20.29 -17.83
N CYS A 159 -8.26 -21.32 -18.66
CA CYS A 159 -7.20 -21.66 -19.60
C CYS A 159 -7.79 -22.25 -20.89
N ASN A 160 -6.94 -22.46 -21.90
CA ASN A 160 -7.31 -23.11 -23.16
C ASN A 160 -8.58 -22.50 -23.81
N CYS A 161 -8.74 -21.19 -23.68
CA CYS A 161 -9.92 -20.49 -24.17
C CYS A 161 -9.96 -20.52 -25.70
N LYS A 162 -11.06 -21.05 -26.25
CA LYS A 162 -11.33 -21.10 -27.69
C LYS A 162 -12.52 -20.20 -28.02
N PHE A 163 -12.35 -19.40 -29.07
CA PHE A 163 -13.45 -18.64 -29.65
C PHE A 163 -14.24 -19.52 -30.61
N HIS A 164 -15.55 -19.57 -30.42
CA HIS A 164 -16.49 -20.23 -31.30
C HIS A 164 -17.18 -19.17 -32.15
N TRP A 165 -17.06 -19.34 -33.48
CA TRP A 165 -17.75 -18.49 -34.45
C TRP A 165 -19.26 -18.55 -34.20
N CYS A 166 -19.91 -17.38 -34.11
CA CYS A 166 -21.18 -17.07 -33.42
C CYS A 166 -21.07 -16.40 -32.02
N CYS A 167 -19.85 -15.95 -31.64
CA CYS A 167 -19.57 -14.99 -30.56
C CYS A 167 -19.43 -15.56 -29.14
N ALA A 168 -19.10 -16.85 -28.98
CA ALA A 168 -18.89 -17.46 -27.66
C ALA A 168 -17.41 -17.76 -27.40
N VAL A 169 -16.91 -17.44 -26.21
CA VAL A 169 -15.60 -17.92 -25.72
C VAL A 169 -15.86 -19.05 -24.73
N ARG A 170 -15.31 -20.23 -24.99
CA ARG A 170 -15.35 -21.36 -24.07
C ARG A 170 -13.95 -21.62 -23.52
N CYS A 171 -13.83 -21.69 -22.20
CA CYS A 171 -12.57 -21.94 -21.50
C CYS A 171 -12.68 -23.16 -20.60
N GLU A 172 -11.56 -23.80 -20.34
CA GLU A 172 -11.42 -24.88 -19.36
C GLU A 172 -10.96 -24.30 -18.02
N GLN A 173 -11.24 -25.02 -16.92
CA GLN A 173 -10.69 -24.69 -15.60
C GLN A 173 -9.39 -25.45 -15.36
N CYS A 174 -8.25 -24.75 -15.45
CA CYS A 174 -6.96 -25.33 -15.11
C CYS A 174 -6.63 -25.10 -13.63
N ARG A 175 -6.16 -26.16 -12.97
CA ARG A 175 -5.60 -26.08 -11.61
C ARG A 175 -4.08 -25.98 -11.70
N LYS A 176 -3.50 -25.00 -11.00
CA LYS A 176 -2.04 -24.81 -10.94
C LYS A 176 -1.62 -24.75 -9.48
N ARG A 177 -0.58 -25.51 -9.14
CA ARG A 177 0.06 -25.42 -7.82
C ARG A 177 0.95 -24.18 -7.81
N VAL A 178 0.64 -23.22 -6.95
CA VAL A 178 1.41 -22.00 -6.76
C VAL A 178 1.98 -21.96 -5.36
N THR A 179 3.21 -21.47 -5.25
CA THR A 179 3.86 -21.24 -3.97
C THR A 179 3.58 -19.83 -3.50
N LYS A 180 2.98 -19.68 -2.31
CA LYS A 180 2.74 -18.41 -1.63
C LYS A 180 3.62 -18.29 -0.39
N TYR A 181 3.90 -17.06 0.02
CA TYR A 181 4.73 -16.78 1.19
C TYR A 181 3.97 -15.91 2.20
N PHE A 182 4.03 -16.25 3.48
CA PHE A 182 3.32 -15.55 4.54
C PHE A 182 4.26 -15.21 5.70
N CYS A 183 4.00 -14.09 6.38
CA CYS A 183 4.71 -13.72 7.59
C CYS A 183 4.16 -14.52 8.80
N VAL A 184 5.03 -15.17 9.56
CA VAL A 184 4.66 -15.95 10.76
C VAL A 184 5.59 -15.63 11.92
N ARG A 185 5.14 -15.88 13.15
CA ARG A 185 6.02 -15.80 14.32
C ARG A 185 7.14 -16.83 14.22
N LYS A 186 8.33 -16.45 14.68
CA LYS A 186 9.43 -17.40 14.84
C LYS A 186 9.05 -18.35 15.97
N GLU A 187 8.87 -19.63 15.67
CA GLU A 187 8.81 -20.64 16.72
C GLU A 187 10.14 -20.58 17.50
N LYS A 188 10.05 -20.31 18.81
CA LYS A 188 11.18 -20.56 19.69
C LYS A 188 11.41 -22.06 19.67
N ARG A 189 12.46 -22.52 18.98
CA ARG A 189 13.03 -23.84 19.29
C ARG A 189 13.46 -23.78 20.75
N GLU A 190 12.63 -24.30 21.64
CA GLU A 190 13.08 -24.66 22.98
C GLU A 190 14.25 -25.63 22.80
N ARG A 191 15.47 -25.17 23.13
CA ARG A 191 16.55 -26.08 23.47
C ARG A 191 16.09 -26.83 24.72
N SER A 192 15.40 -27.94 24.53
CA SER A 192 15.24 -28.97 25.54
C SER A 192 16.65 -29.48 25.86
N GLY A 193 17.24 -28.89 26.90
CA GLY A 193 18.39 -29.44 27.59
C GLY A 193 18.00 -30.79 28.18
N GLY A 194 18.34 -31.87 27.49
CA GLY A 194 18.32 -33.22 28.00
C GLY A 194 19.75 -33.69 28.20
N GLY A 195 20.30 -33.46 29.40
CA GLY A 195 21.53 -34.09 29.83
C GLY A 195 21.30 -35.60 30.00
N GLY A 196 21.70 -36.38 29.01
CA GLY A 196 21.77 -37.82 29.09
C GLY A 196 23.15 -38.25 29.60
N ALA A 197 23.28 -38.47 30.91
CA ALA A 197 24.43 -39.15 31.49
C ALA A 197 24.48 -40.59 30.96
N SER A 198 25.48 -40.92 30.15
CA SER A 198 25.75 -42.29 29.71
C SER A 198 26.75 -42.92 30.68
N HIS A 199 26.23 -43.71 31.63
CA HIS A 199 27.03 -44.60 32.47
C HIS A 199 27.74 -45.63 31.57
N LYS A 200 29.05 -45.47 31.36
CA LYS A 200 29.91 -46.55 30.84
C LYS A 200 30.41 -47.38 32.01
N LEU A 201 29.73 -48.48 32.29
CA LEU A 201 30.30 -49.59 33.05
C LEU A 201 31.21 -50.39 32.11
N LYS A 202 32.53 -50.13 32.13
CA LYS A 202 33.52 -51.03 31.53
C LYS A 202 34.21 -51.82 32.65
N ARG A 203 33.80 -53.09 32.77
CA ARG A 203 34.57 -54.14 33.44
C ARG A 203 35.93 -54.27 32.73
N LYS A 204 37.02 -54.21 33.50
CA LYS A 204 38.33 -54.75 33.09
C LYS A 204 38.54 -56.04 33.91
N LEU A 205 38.71 -57.16 33.20
CA LEU A 205 39.68 -58.17 33.56
C LEU A 205 41.08 -57.61 33.23
#